data_AF-A0A848IR29-F1
#
_entry.id   AF-A0A848IR29-F1
#
_cell.length_a   1.000
_cell.length_b   1.000
_cell.length_c   1.000
_cell.angle_alpha   90.00
_cell.angle_beta   90.00
_cell.angle_gamma   90.00
#
_symmetry.space_group_name_H-M   'P 1'
#
loop_
_entity.id
_entity.type
_entity.pdbx_description
1 polymer ?
#
loop_
_entity_poly.entity_id
_entity_poly.type
_entity_poly.pdbx_seq_one_letter_code
_entity_poly.pdbx_strand_id
1 'polypeptide(L)'
;MWDKIEHNGYEVWVLPILAYGPRAPTTLWHYSAYICRHGADAHVAGQSIRFEDLVATFRSEEEAREAGYVEGKRRVDMIPEGGWGAGNG
;
A
#
# COMPACT_ATOMS: atom_id res chain seq x y z
N MET A 1 -3.66 10.10 -6.76
CA MET A 1 -4.25 10.49 -5.45
C MET A 1 -4.14 9.28 -4.54
N TRP A 2 -3.86 9.47 -3.24
CA TRP A 2 -3.94 8.40 -2.26
C TRP A 2 -5.38 7.92 -2.15
N ASP A 3 -5.58 6.61 -2.17
CA ASP A 3 -6.88 5.99 -1.94
C ASP A 3 -6.73 4.75 -1.07
N LYS A 4 -7.79 4.35 -0.36
CA LYS A 4 -7.73 3.26 0.61
C LYS A 4 -8.86 2.26 0.51
N ILE A 5 -8.56 1.06 0.98
CA ILE A 5 -9.56 0.04 1.34
C ILE A 5 -9.38 -0.37 2.80
N GLU A 6 -10.44 -0.92 3.37
CA GLU A 6 -10.40 -1.58 4.68
C GLU A 6 -10.30 -3.09 4.51
N HIS A 7 -9.47 -3.73 5.33
CA HIS A 7 -9.31 -5.17 5.36
C HIS A 7 -8.91 -5.63 6.76
N ASN A 8 -9.68 -6.54 7.37
CA ASN A 8 -9.39 -7.15 8.66
C ASN A 8 -9.01 -6.17 9.80
N GLY A 9 -9.66 -5.00 9.87
CA GLY A 9 -9.40 -3.97 10.89
C GLY A 9 -8.19 -3.07 10.60
N TYR A 10 -7.59 -3.22 9.42
CA TYR A 10 -6.54 -2.38 8.90
C TYR A 10 -7.04 -1.56 7.72
N GLU A 11 -6.37 -0.45 7.46
CA GLU A 11 -6.49 0.32 6.23
C GLU A 11 -5.26 0.07 5.36
N VAL A 12 -5.50 -0.17 4.08
CA VAL A 12 -4.46 -0.29 3.05
C VAL A 12 -4.57 0.93 2.15
N TRP A 13 -3.60 1.82 2.24
CA TRP A 13 -3.51 3.04 1.44
C TRP A 13 -2.57 2.81 0.26
N VAL A 14 -2.97 3.19 -0.94
CA VAL A 14 -2.17 3.01 -2.16
C VAL A 14 -2.12 4.31 -2.96
N LEU A 15 -0.91 4.66 -3.40
CA LEU A 15 -0.64 5.72 -4.35
C LEU A 15 0.00 5.11 -5.60
N PRO A 16 -0.71 5.10 -6.72
CA PRO A 16 -0.10 4.87 -8.02
C PRO A 16 0.85 6.02 -8.37
N ILE A 17 2.05 5.67 -8.85
CA ILE A 17 3.12 6.61 -9.20
C ILE A 17 3.53 6.35 -10.64
N LEU A 18 3.74 7.41 -11.44
CA LEU A 18 4.31 7.25 -12.78
C LEU A 18 5.75 6.73 -12.67
N ALA A 19 6.06 5.67 -13.42
CA ALA A 19 7.39 5.07 -13.40
C ALA A 19 8.46 6.00 -13.97
N TYR A 20 8.12 6.74 -15.04
CA TYR A 20 9.07 7.61 -15.74
C TYR A 20 8.35 8.83 -16.34
N GLY A 21 8.98 10.00 -16.22
CA GLY A 21 8.68 11.20 -17.01
C GLY A 21 7.23 11.70 -16.96
N PRO A 22 6.90 12.72 -17.79
CA PRO A 22 5.51 13.18 -17.93
C PRO A 22 4.62 12.08 -18.53
N ARG A 23 3.30 12.15 -18.27
CA ARG A 23 2.33 11.20 -18.84
C ARG A 23 2.42 11.16 -20.37
N ALA A 24 2.64 9.96 -20.91
CA ALA A 24 2.63 9.58 -22.30
C ALA A 24 1.73 8.34 -22.47
N PRO A 25 1.26 8.01 -23.70
CA PRO A 25 0.36 6.88 -23.93
C PRO A 25 0.92 5.52 -23.49
N THR A 26 2.24 5.39 -23.39
CA THR A 26 2.94 4.18 -22.95
C THR A 26 3.50 4.30 -21.53
N THR A 27 3.07 5.30 -20.74
CA THR A 27 3.60 5.48 -19.39
C THR A 27 3.20 4.31 -18.51
N LEU A 28 4.21 3.76 -17.85
CA LEU A 28 4.07 2.70 -16.88
C LEU A 28 3.87 3.29 -15.49
N TRP A 29 3.32 2.47 -14.61
CA TRP A 29 2.98 2.83 -13.25
C TRP A 29 3.68 1.90 -12.25
N HIS A 30 4.04 2.45 -11.10
CA HIS A 30 4.40 1.75 -9.87
C HIS A 30 3.34 2.04 -8.79
N TYR A 31 3.53 1.49 -7.60
CA TYR A 31 2.80 1.97 -6.43
C TYR A 31 3.71 2.16 -5.21
N SER A 32 3.32 3.11 -4.37
CA SER A 32 3.75 3.19 -2.98
C SER A 32 2.52 3.02 -2.10
N ALA A 33 2.68 2.39 -0.94
CA ALA A 33 1.55 1.99 -0.12
C ALA A 33 1.88 2.00 1.38
N TYR A 34 0.81 2.10 2.18
CA TYR A 34 0.86 2.00 3.64
C TYR A 34 -0.16 1.00 4.15
N ILE A 35 0.15 0.36 5.28
CA ILE A 35 -0.80 -0.37 6.11
C ILE A 35 -0.82 0.32 7.47
N CYS A 36 -2.01 0.67 7.97
CA CYS A 36 -2.19 1.17 9.33
C CYS A 36 -3.43 0.52 9.96
N ARG A 37 -3.57 0.60 11.28
CA ARG A 37 -4.84 0.20 11.92
C ARG A 37 -5.93 1.18 11.53
N HIS A 38 -7.17 0.71 11.48
CA HIS A 38 -8.32 1.57 11.19
C HIS A 38 -8.34 2.82 12.09
N GLY A 39 -8.49 4.00 11.48
CA GLY A 39 -8.47 5.30 12.16
C GLY A 39 -7.09 5.85 12.56
N ALA A 40 -6.00 5.10 12.33
CA ALA A 40 -4.63 5.62 12.50
C ALA A 40 -4.20 6.43 11.27
N ASP A 41 -3.36 7.44 11.47
CA ASP A 41 -2.85 8.25 10.36
C ASP A 41 -1.74 7.50 9.61
N ALA A 42 -2.01 7.14 8.37
CA ALA A 42 -1.08 6.41 7.51
C ALA A 42 0.23 7.18 7.23
N HIS A 43 0.21 8.51 7.34
CA HIS A 43 1.34 9.38 7.01
C HIS A 43 2.20 9.75 8.23
N VAL A 44 1.84 9.30 9.44
CA VAL A 44 2.60 9.52 10.67
C VAL A 44 3.57 8.36 10.92
N ALA A 45 4.84 8.69 11.19
CA ALA A 45 5.86 7.70 11.48
C ALA A 45 5.51 6.85 12.73
N GLY A 46 5.68 5.54 12.62
CA GLY A 46 5.36 4.59 13.70
C GLY A 46 3.88 4.19 13.80
N GLN A 47 3.00 4.81 13.01
CA GLN A 47 1.58 4.43 12.93
C GLN A 47 1.23 3.63 11.68
N SER A 48 2.18 3.47 10.77
CA SER A 48 2.01 2.75 9.52
C SER A 48 3.24 1.97 9.08
N ILE A 49 2.99 1.04 8.17
CA ILE A 49 3.96 0.18 7.53
C ILE A 49 4.03 0.61 6.09
N ARG A 50 5.14 1.19 5.66
CA ARG A 50 5.34 1.52 4.26
C ARG A 50 5.80 0.30 3.47
N PHE A 51 5.26 0.14 2.27
CA PHE A 51 5.74 -0.81 1.29
C PHE A 51 5.56 -0.26 -0.13
N GLU A 52 6.37 -0.72 -1.06
CA GLU A 52 6.34 -0.26 -2.44
C GLU A 52 6.89 -1.35 -3.36
N ASP A 53 6.40 -1.37 -4.60
CA ASP A 53 7.01 -2.13 -5.68
C ASP A 53 7.35 -1.15 -6.80
N LEU A 54 8.62 -0.77 -6.83
CA LEU A 54 9.20 0.13 -7.83
C LEU A 54 9.90 -0.62 -8.96
N VAL A 55 9.86 -1.96 -8.96
CA VAL A 55 10.45 -2.80 -10.01
C VAL A 55 9.35 -3.27 -10.97
N ALA A 56 8.22 -3.73 -10.43
CA ALA A 56 7.06 -4.07 -11.23
C ALA A 56 6.48 -2.81 -11.89
N THR A 57 6.11 -2.93 -13.16
CA THR A 57 5.51 -1.85 -13.93
C THR A 57 4.13 -2.26 -14.44
N PHE A 58 3.14 -1.43 -14.18
CA PHE A 58 1.73 -1.65 -14.54
C PHE A 58 1.35 -0.75 -15.72
N ARG A 59 0.37 -1.18 -16.52
CA ARG A 59 -0.08 -0.48 -17.73
C ARG A 59 -1.03 0.67 -17.43
N SER A 60 -1.57 0.74 -16.21
CA SER A 60 -2.51 1.78 -15.82
C SER A 60 -2.37 2.16 -14.35
N GLU A 61 -2.88 3.34 -14.02
CA GLU A 61 -3.01 3.83 -12.64
C GLU A 61 -3.83 2.87 -11.78
N GLU A 62 -4.89 2.29 -12.35
CA GLU A 62 -5.82 1.40 -11.66
C GLU A 62 -5.23 0.01 -11.43
N GLU A 63 -4.48 -0.51 -12.39
CA GLU A 63 -3.76 -1.79 -12.24
C GLU A 63 -2.69 -1.69 -11.15
N ALA A 64 -1.93 -0.58 -11.10
CA ALA A 64 -0.99 -0.34 -10.01
C ALA A 64 -1.67 -0.23 -8.65
N ARG A 65 -2.86 0.40 -8.61
CA ARG A 65 -3.66 0.52 -7.38
C ARG A 65 -4.11 -0.85 -6.88
N GLU A 66 -4.71 -1.65 -7.76
CA GLU A 66 -5.21 -2.98 -7.40
C GLU A 66 -4.07 -3.91 -6.97
N ALA A 67 -2.91 -3.85 -7.64
CA ALA A 67 -1.73 -4.59 -7.21
C ALA A 67 -1.29 -4.21 -5.78
N GLY A 68 -1.28 -2.91 -5.47
CA GLY A 68 -1.01 -2.43 -4.11
C GLY A 68 -2.02 -2.93 -3.07
N TYR A 69 -3.31 -2.99 -3.43
CA TYR A 69 -4.36 -3.54 -2.56
C TYR A 69 -4.21 -5.04 -2.34
N VAL A 70 -3.93 -5.81 -3.40
CA VAL A 70 -3.72 -7.26 -3.29
C VAL A 70 -2.55 -7.57 -2.36
N GLU A 71 -1.40 -6.90 -2.56
CA GLU A 71 -0.24 -7.11 -1.69
C GLU A 71 -0.49 -6.60 -0.27
N GLY A 72 -1.19 -5.48 -0.10
CA GLY A 72 -1.55 -4.95 1.21
C GLY A 72 -2.45 -5.90 2.00
N LYS A 73 -3.49 -6.47 1.37
CA LYS A 73 -4.35 -7.49 1.98
C LYS A 73 -3.53 -8.72 2.40
N ARG A 74 -2.67 -9.22 1.51
CA ARG A 74 -1.78 -10.35 1.80
C ARG A 74 -0.89 -10.08 3.02
N ARG A 75 -0.36 -8.85 3.13
CA ARG A 75 0.45 -8.44 4.29
C ARG A 75 -0.35 -8.35 5.58
N VAL A 76 -1.55 -7.79 5.53
CA VAL A 76 -2.46 -7.76 6.68
C VAL A 76 -2.79 -9.17 7.15
N ASP A 77 -3.06 -10.11 6.24
CA ASP A 77 -3.37 -11.50 6.58
C ASP A 77 -2.19 -12.25 7.24
N MET A 78 -0.97 -11.75 7.08
CA MET A 78 0.22 -12.28 7.76
C MET A 78 0.49 -11.63 9.12
N ILE A 79 -0.26 -10.60 9.52
CA ILE A 79 -0.11 -9.98 10.83
C ILE A 79 -0.76 -10.90 11.88
N PRO A 80 -0.01 -11.40 12.88
CA PRO A 80 -0.57 -12.27 13.92
C PRO A 80 -1.68 -11.59 14.72
N GLU A 81 -2.64 -12.38 15.21
CA GLU A 81 -3.63 -11.90 16.19
C GLU A 81 -2.91 -11.33 17.43
N GLY A 82 -3.21 -10.07 17.77
CA GLY A 82 -2.44 -9.26 18.73
C GLY A 82 -1.68 -8.08 18.10
N GLY A 83 -1.50 -8.12 16.77
CA GLY A 83 -0.94 -7.06 15.96
C GLY A 83 0.59 -6.97 16.02
N TRP A 84 1.13 -6.01 15.26
CA TRP A 84 2.55 -5.68 15.32
C TRP A 84 2.94 -5.14 16.70
N GLY A 85 3.70 -5.93 17.46
CA GLY A 85 4.20 -5.55 18.79
C GLY A 85 3.96 -6.58 19.90
N ALA A 86 3.26 -7.70 19.66
CA ALA A 86 3.00 -8.73 20.68
C ALA A 86 4.20 -9.66 20.99
N GLY A 87 5.42 -9.24 20.66
CA GLY A 87 6.66 -9.99 20.91
C GLY A 87 7.74 -9.05 21.41
N ASN A 88 7.69 -8.73 22.70
CA ASN A 88 8.81 -8.37 23.58
C ASN A 88 8.24 -8.21 25.00
N GLY A 89 8.00 -9.35 25.65
CA GLY A 89 7.91 -9.48 27.10
C GLY A 89 9.11 -10.29 27.58
#